data_AF-A0A8C9GUH6-F1
#
_entry.id   AF-A0A8C9GUH6-F1
#
_cell.length_a   1.000
_cell.length_b   1.000
_cell.length_c   1.000
_cell.angle_alpha   90.00
_cell.angle_beta   90.00
_cell.angle_gamma   90.00
#
_symmetry.space_group_name_H-M   'P 1'
#
loop_
_entity.id
_entity.type
_entity.pdbx_description
1 polymer ?
#
loop_
_entity_poly.entity_id
_entity_poly.type
_entity_poly.pdbx_seq_one_letter_code
_entity_poly.pdbx_strand_id
1 'polypeptide(L)'
;MDTRPGSQCSVAPEAVLNSGELVLPPRISRVNGWSLPLHYFQVVTWAVFLGLSSATFGIFIPLLPHVWKYVAYVVTGGIFSFHLVVHLIASCIDPADFDVRLVKNYSQPMPIFDRSKHAHVIQNQFCHLCKVTV
;
A
#
# COMPACT_ATOMS: atom_id res chain seq x y z
N MET A 1 -28.39 2.68 51.22
CA MET A 1 -27.03 3.02 51.68
C MET A 1 -26.39 1.66 51.95
N ASP A 2 -25.55 1.09 51.09
CA ASP A 2 -24.34 1.68 50.52
C ASP A 2 -24.04 1.24 49.07
N THR A 3 -23.64 2.23 48.28
CA THR A 3 -22.97 2.13 46.98
C THR A 3 -21.46 2.12 47.19
N ARG A 4 -20.73 1.13 46.63
CA ARG A 4 -19.38 1.38 46.09
C ARG A 4 -18.96 0.39 44.99
N PRO A 5 -18.21 0.87 43.98
CA PRO A 5 -17.87 0.15 42.76
C PRO A 5 -16.49 -0.50 42.85
N GLY A 6 -16.25 -1.57 42.08
CA GLY A 6 -14.96 -2.23 42.10
C GLY A 6 -14.69 -3.09 40.88
N SER A 7 -13.97 -2.50 39.92
CA SER A 7 -13.02 -3.13 39.01
C SER A 7 -13.57 -4.13 37.98
N GLN A 8 -13.81 -3.61 36.76
CA GLN A 8 -13.75 -4.44 35.57
C GLN A 8 -12.34 -5.03 35.45
N CYS A 9 -12.23 -6.34 35.64
CA CYS A 9 -11.01 -7.07 35.32
C CYS A 9 -10.91 -7.15 33.79
N SER A 10 -10.03 -6.35 33.20
CA SER A 10 -9.66 -6.45 31.80
C SER A 10 -9.04 -7.82 31.56
N VAL A 11 -9.82 -8.75 31.02
CA VAL A 11 -9.34 -10.06 30.60
C VAL A 11 -8.41 -9.84 29.42
N ALA A 12 -7.10 -9.93 29.69
CA ALA A 12 -6.09 -10.08 28.66
C ALA A 12 -6.40 -11.36 27.86
N PRO A 13 -6.24 -11.38 26.53
CA PRO A 13 -6.46 -12.58 25.77
C PRO A 13 -5.34 -13.57 26.09
N GLU A 14 -5.70 -14.66 26.77
CA GLU A 14 -4.82 -15.81 27.00
C GLU A 14 -4.30 -16.33 25.65
N ALA A 15 -2.98 -16.32 25.51
CA ALA A 15 -2.29 -16.99 24.42
C ALA A 15 -2.47 -18.51 24.59
N VAL A 16 -3.47 -19.07 23.91
CA VAL A 16 -3.61 -20.52 23.73
C VAL A 16 -2.46 -20.98 22.82
N LEU A 17 -1.34 -21.33 23.47
CA LEU A 17 -0.22 -22.02 22.86
C LEU A 17 -0.60 -23.50 22.73
N ASN A 18 -1.18 -23.88 21.58
CA ASN A 18 -1.32 -25.28 21.22
C ASN A 18 -0.52 -25.58 19.95
N SER A 19 0.56 -26.34 20.14
CA SER A 19 1.24 -27.19 19.15
C SER A 19 1.41 -26.68 17.70
N GLY A 20 2.61 -26.19 17.40
CA GLY A 20 3.29 -26.53 16.14
C GLY A 20 2.94 -25.77 14.86
N GLU A 21 2.08 -24.76 14.89
CA GLU A 21 1.93 -23.84 13.75
C GLU A 21 2.50 -22.48 14.17
N LEU A 22 3.58 -22.05 13.52
CA LEU A 22 4.07 -20.67 13.63
C LEU A 22 3.00 -19.81 12.94
N VAL A 23 1.93 -19.46 13.67
CA VAL A 23 0.81 -18.66 13.17
C VAL A 23 1.40 -17.33 12.75
N LEU A 24 1.74 -17.24 11.46
CA LEU A 24 2.17 -16.01 10.84
C LEU A 24 1.10 -14.96 11.16
N PRO A 25 1.50 -13.76 11.61
CA PRO A 25 0.54 -12.74 11.97
C PRO A 25 -0.44 -12.55 10.81
N PRO A 26 -1.74 -12.35 11.10
CA PRO A 26 -2.74 -12.08 10.09
C PRO A 26 -2.21 -11.14 9.01
N ARG A 27 -2.05 -11.64 7.78
CA ARG A 27 -1.63 -10.77 6.67
C ARG A 27 -2.79 -9.83 6.37
N ILE A 28 -2.68 -8.61 6.89
CA ILE A 28 -3.59 -7.52 6.53
C ILE A 28 -3.42 -7.27 5.02
N SER A 29 -4.54 -7.11 4.32
CA SER A 29 -4.54 -6.83 2.89
C SER A 29 -3.83 -5.49 2.63
N ARG A 30 -2.83 -5.48 1.77
CA ARG A 30 -2.23 -4.23 1.29
C ARG A 30 -3.30 -3.43 0.54
N VAL A 31 -3.39 -2.14 0.84
CA VAL A 31 -4.42 -1.23 0.28
C VAL A 31 -3.87 -0.29 -0.79
N ASN A 32 -2.56 -0.07 -0.82
CA ASN A 32 -1.87 0.80 -1.79
C ASN A 32 -0.35 0.61 -1.69
N GLY A 33 0.43 1.37 -2.45
CA GLY A 33 1.90 1.40 -2.38
C GLY A 33 2.44 1.86 -1.02
N TRP A 34 1.65 2.59 -0.23
CA TRP A 34 2.03 3.11 1.09
C TRP A 34 1.89 2.10 2.22
N SER A 35 1.28 0.94 1.98
CA SER A 35 1.17 -0.11 3.00
C SER A 35 2.55 -0.69 3.33
N LEU A 36 2.86 -0.76 4.63
CA LEU A 36 4.10 -1.35 5.16
C LEU A 36 4.14 -2.88 4.89
N PRO A 37 5.32 -3.50 4.67
CA PRO A 37 6.63 -2.90 4.42
C PRO A 37 6.64 -2.18 3.08
N LEU A 38 7.12 -0.92 3.12
CA LEU A 38 7.32 -0.13 1.90
C LEU A 38 8.21 -0.94 0.96
N HIS A 39 7.78 -1.10 -0.29
CA HIS A 39 8.50 -1.92 -1.23
C HIS A 39 9.88 -1.28 -1.49
N TYR A 40 10.97 -2.03 -1.35
CA TYR A 40 12.34 -1.50 -1.49
C TYR A 40 12.53 -0.72 -2.79
N PHE A 41 11.97 -1.23 -3.89
CA PHE A 41 12.02 -0.54 -5.18
C PHE A 41 11.35 0.83 -5.17
N GLN A 42 10.29 1.04 -4.40
CA GLN A 42 9.64 2.36 -4.30
C GLN A 42 10.60 3.38 -3.68
N VAL A 43 11.30 3.02 -2.60
CA VAL A 43 12.31 3.89 -1.98
C VAL A 43 13.45 4.19 -2.95
N VAL A 44 13.94 3.18 -3.66
CA VAL A 44 14.99 3.35 -4.67
C VAL A 44 14.53 4.29 -5.79
N THR A 45 13.30 4.14 -6.28
CA THR A 45 12.73 5.03 -7.30
C THR A 45 12.67 6.47 -6.82
N TRP A 46 12.21 6.73 -5.58
CA TRP A 46 12.22 8.08 -5.01
C TRP A 46 13.62 8.66 -4.90
N ALA A 47 14.59 7.88 -4.43
CA ALA A 47 15.98 8.32 -4.32
C ALA A 47 16.58 8.70 -5.69
N VAL A 48 16.37 7.86 -6.71
CA VAL A 48 16.83 8.11 -8.08
C VAL A 48 16.12 9.33 -8.67
N PHE A 49 14.82 9.45 -8.51
CA PHE A 49 14.04 10.58 -9.02
C PHE A 49 14.53 11.91 -8.41
N LEU A 50 14.71 11.96 -7.09
CA LEU A 50 15.22 13.15 -6.39
C LEU A 50 16.65 13.48 -6.78
N GLY A 51 17.52 12.47 -6.91
CA GLY A 51 18.91 12.65 -7.35
C GLY A 51 19.00 13.21 -8.77
N LEU A 52 18.26 12.61 -9.72
CA LEU A 52 18.20 13.07 -11.10
C LEU A 52 17.61 14.48 -11.21
N SER A 53 16.48 14.74 -10.54
CA SER A 53 15.87 16.07 -10.47
C SER A 53 16.87 17.11 -9.96
N SER A 54 17.52 16.84 -8.82
CA SER A 54 18.48 17.77 -8.22
C SER A 54 19.66 18.06 -9.14
N ALA A 55 20.22 17.04 -9.79
CA ALA A 55 21.29 17.21 -10.77
C ALA A 55 20.82 18.02 -11.99
N THR A 56 19.62 17.74 -12.52
CA THR A 56 19.04 18.45 -13.66
C THR A 56 18.82 19.93 -13.36
N PHE A 57 18.11 20.26 -12.28
CA PHE A 57 17.77 21.65 -11.96
C PHE A 57 18.92 22.44 -11.32
N GLY A 58 19.82 21.76 -10.61
CA GLY A 58 20.92 22.38 -9.86
C GLY A 58 22.26 22.45 -10.62
N ILE A 59 22.49 21.58 -11.60
CA ILE A 59 23.76 21.50 -12.32
C ILE A 59 23.55 21.69 -13.83
N PHE A 60 22.76 20.83 -14.45
CA PHE A 60 22.65 20.81 -15.91
C PHE A 60 21.97 22.07 -16.47
N ILE A 61 20.78 22.44 -15.98
CA ILE A 61 20.05 23.62 -16.49
C ILE A 61 20.81 24.93 -16.24
N PRO A 62 21.45 25.16 -15.07
CA PRO A 62 22.27 26.34 -14.85
C PRO A 62 23.45 26.51 -15.82
N LEU A 63 24.01 25.39 -16.30
CA LEU A 63 25.14 25.36 -17.23
C LEU A 63 24.73 25.64 -18.69
N LEU A 64 23.42 25.61 -19.00
CA LEU A 64 22.93 25.92 -20.34
C LEU A 64 23.06 27.42 -20.67
N PRO A 65 23.24 27.77 -21.97
CA PRO A 65 23.22 29.15 -22.43
C PRO A 65 21.92 29.87 -22.04
N HIS A 66 22.03 31.16 -21.72
CA HIS A 66 20.90 31.97 -21.20
C HIS A 66 19.64 31.86 -22.07
N VAL A 67 19.79 31.79 -23.38
CA VAL A 67 18.66 31.70 -24.34
C VAL A 67 17.81 30.43 -24.14
N TRP A 68 18.40 29.32 -23.72
CA TRP A 68 17.69 28.04 -23.55
C TRP A 68 17.28 27.77 -22.10
N LYS A 69 17.90 28.47 -21.14
CA LYS A 69 17.75 28.20 -19.70
C LYS A 69 16.30 28.27 -19.23
N TYR A 70 15.56 29.32 -19.62
CA TYR A 70 14.16 29.48 -19.22
C TYR A 70 13.26 28.38 -19.82
N VAL A 71 13.42 28.11 -21.11
CA VAL A 71 12.67 27.05 -21.81
C VAL A 71 12.96 25.70 -21.16
N ALA A 72 14.22 25.40 -20.86
CA ALA A 72 14.64 24.17 -20.20
C ALA A 72 14.02 24.04 -18.79
N TYR A 73 14.00 25.09 -17.98
CA TYR A 73 13.33 25.07 -16.68
C TYR A 73 11.83 24.77 -16.79
N VAL A 74 11.12 25.47 -17.68
CA VAL A 74 9.67 25.33 -17.81
C VAL A 74 9.29 23.95 -18.35
N VAL A 75 9.91 23.52 -19.45
CA VAL A 75 9.58 22.24 -20.10
C VAL A 75 9.99 21.06 -19.22
N THR A 76 11.23 21.07 -18.72
CA THR A 76 11.73 19.98 -17.87
C THR A 76 11.00 19.95 -16.53
N GLY A 77 10.75 21.12 -15.94
CA GLY A 77 9.92 21.27 -14.74
C GLY A 77 8.54 20.65 -14.92
N GLY A 78 7.84 21.01 -16.00
CA GLY A 78 6.52 20.45 -16.31
C GLY A 78 6.53 18.93 -16.44
N ILE A 79 7.51 18.35 -17.15
CA ILE A 79 7.64 16.89 -17.32
C ILE A 79 7.90 16.21 -15.97
N PHE A 80 8.83 16.73 -15.17
CA PHE A 80 9.14 16.17 -13.84
C PHE A 80 7.93 16.27 -12.89
N SER A 81 7.21 17.39 -12.89
CA SER A 81 6.00 17.58 -12.08
C SER A 81 4.89 16.62 -12.51
N PHE A 82 4.64 16.50 -13.81
CA PHE A 82 3.65 15.53 -14.33
C PHE A 82 4.01 14.10 -13.93
N HIS A 83 5.27 13.72 -14.12
CA HIS A 83 5.76 12.39 -13.73
C HIS A 83 5.58 12.14 -12.24
N LEU A 84 5.91 13.12 -11.39
CA LEU A 84 5.72 13.04 -9.94
C LEU A 84 4.24 12.81 -9.59
N VAL A 85 3.32 13.57 -10.20
CA VAL A 85 1.87 13.42 -9.97
C VAL A 85 1.41 12.03 -10.36
N VAL A 86 1.78 11.55 -11.55
CA VAL A 86 1.42 10.19 -12.01
C VAL A 86 1.99 9.13 -11.07
N HIS A 87 3.23 9.30 -10.61
CA HIS A 87 3.87 8.35 -9.70
C HIS A 87 3.18 8.31 -8.32
N LEU A 88 2.76 9.47 -7.81
CA LEU A 88 1.97 9.58 -6.59
C LEU A 88 0.60 8.92 -6.75
N ILE A 89 -0.12 9.22 -7.83
CA ILE A 89 -1.42 8.61 -8.13
C ILE A 89 -1.26 7.09 -8.21
N ALA A 90 -0.29 6.59 -8.98
CA ALA A 90 -0.03 5.16 -9.10
C ALA A 90 0.30 4.50 -7.75
N SER A 91 1.01 5.20 -6.86
CA SER A 91 1.32 4.71 -5.51
C SER A 91 0.10 4.72 -4.58
N CYS A 92 -0.88 5.59 -4.84
CA CYS A 92 -2.10 5.73 -4.04
C CYS A 92 -3.27 4.85 -4.51
N ILE A 93 -3.27 4.40 -5.77
CA ILE A 93 -4.33 3.53 -6.30
C ILE A 93 -4.33 2.21 -5.53
N ASP A 94 -5.51 1.88 -5.01
CA ASP A 94 -5.81 0.57 -4.46
C ASP A 94 -6.05 -0.41 -5.62
N PRO A 95 -5.24 -1.46 -5.77
CA PRO A 95 -5.40 -2.41 -6.87
C PRO A 95 -6.63 -3.31 -6.72
N ALA A 96 -7.37 -3.24 -5.60
CA ALA A 96 -8.58 -4.05 -5.42
C ALA A 96 -9.73 -3.59 -6.33
N ASP A 97 -10.46 -4.56 -6.89
CA ASP A 97 -11.71 -4.32 -7.63
C ASP A 97 -12.74 -3.56 -6.79
N PHE A 98 -13.55 -2.74 -7.43
CA PHE A 98 -14.54 -1.89 -6.74
C PHE A 98 -15.46 -2.69 -5.82
N ASP A 99 -15.94 -3.86 -6.27
CA ASP A 99 -16.80 -4.73 -5.46
C ASP A 99 -16.07 -5.33 -4.25
N VAL A 100 -14.78 -5.61 -4.37
CA VAL A 100 -13.93 -6.02 -3.24
C VAL A 100 -13.79 -4.86 -2.25
N ARG A 101 -13.58 -3.63 -2.73
CA ARG A 101 -13.45 -2.43 -1.88
C ARG A 101 -14.72 -2.14 -1.09
N LEU A 102 -15.89 -2.46 -1.65
CA LEU A 102 -17.18 -2.23 -1.01
C LEU A 102 -17.49 -3.27 0.08
N VAL A 103 -17.15 -4.54 -0.17
CA VAL A 103 -17.51 -5.66 0.73
C VAL A 103 -16.44 -5.92 1.80
N LYS A 104 -15.18 -5.60 1.52
CA LYS A 104 -14.06 -5.96 2.40
C LYS A 104 -13.78 -4.92 3.47
N ASN A 105 -13.88 -5.35 4.73
CA ASN A 105 -13.31 -4.61 5.85
C ASN A 105 -11.78 -4.85 5.92
N TYR A 106 -10.98 -3.89 5.45
CA TYR A 106 -9.51 -3.99 5.43
C TYR A 106 -8.84 -4.09 6.81
N SER A 107 -9.58 -3.81 7.90
CA SER A 107 -9.12 -4.01 9.28
C SER A 107 -9.14 -5.48 9.70
N GLN A 108 -9.80 -6.36 8.94
CA GLN A 108 -9.88 -7.78 9.27
C GLN A 108 -8.73 -8.58 8.63
N PRO A 109 -8.22 -9.61 9.32
CA PRO A 109 -7.33 -10.62 8.76
C PRO A 109 -7.81 -11.12 7.39
N MET A 110 -6.90 -11.26 6.42
CA MET A 110 -7.24 -11.95 5.17
C MET A 110 -7.65 -13.39 5.51
N PRO A 111 -8.83 -13.86 5.09
CA PRO A 111 -9.22 -15.24 5.32
C PRO A 111 -8.25 -16.20 4.63
N ILE A 112 -7.99 -17.36 5.24
CA ILE A 112 -7.13 -18.38 4.66
C ILE A 112 -7.91 -19.11 3.57
N PHE A 113 -7.32 -19.22 2.38
CA PHE A 113 -7.91 -19.99 1.28
C PHE A 113 -7.73 -21.50 1.54
N ASP A 114 -8.83 -22.23 1.53
CA ASP A 114 -8.83 -23.68 1.71
C ASP A 114 -8.82 -24.41 0.36
N ARG A 115 -7.64 -24.94 -0.02
CA ARG A 115 -7.45 -25.70 -1.25
C ARG A 115 -8.16 -27.06 -1.27
N SER A 116 -8.58 -27.57 -0.11
CA SER A 116 -9.36 -28.81 -0.04
C SER A 116 -10.79 -28.63 -0.52
N LYS A 117 -11.34 -27.42 -0.41
CA LYS A 117 -12.71 -27.07 -0.84
C LYS A 117 -12.76 -26.52 -2.26
N HIS A 118 -11.76 -25.74 -2.65
CA HIS A 118 -11.70 -25.10 -3.95
C HIS A 118 -10.29 -25.25 -4.56
N ALA A 119 -10.21 -25.78 -5.79
CA ALA A 119 -8.93 -25.95 -6.48
C ALA A 119 -8.30 -24.60 -6.89
N HIS A 120 -9.14 -23.62 -7.22
CA HIS A 120 -8.74 -22.27 -7.63
C HIS A 120 -9.46 -21.20 -6.80
N VAL A 121 -8.78 -20.07 -6.58
CA VAL A 121 -9.31 -18.93 -5.80
C VAL A 121 -10.53 -18.30 -6.47
N ILE A 122 -10.52 -18.26 -7.80
CA ILE A 122 -11.62 -17.78 -8.63
C ILE A 122 -12.16 -18.98 -9.38
N GLN A 123 -13.46 -19.23 -9.26
CA GLN A 123 -14.17 -20.29 -9.96
C GLN A 123 -15.53 -19.77 -10.41
N ASN A 124 -15.91 -20.03 -11.66
CA ASN A 124 -17.18 -19.56 -12.25
C ASN A 124 -17.44 -18.06 -12.04
N GLN A 125 -16.44 -17.22 -12.30
CA GLN A 125 -16.51 -15.75 -12.08
C GLN A 125 -16.81 -15.36 -10.62
N PHE A 126 -16.52 -16.23 -9.65
CA PHE A 126 -16.67 -15.94 -8.23
C PHE A 126 -15.34 -16.10 -7.51
N CYS A 127 -14.93 -15.06 -6.77
CA CYS A 127 -13.76 -15.09 -5.91
C CYS A 127 -14.16 -15.65 -4.53
N HIS A 128 -13.79 -16.90 -4.25
CA HIS A 128 -14.13 -17.56 -2.99
C HIS A 128 -13.34 -17.01 -1.79
N LEU A 129 -12.24 -16.29 -2.05
CA LEU A 129 -11.42 -15.65 -1.02
C LEU A 129 -11.99 -14.30 -0.56
N CYS A 130 -12.45 -13.47 -1.50
CA CYS A 130 -13.06 -12.18 -1.22
C CYS A 130 -14.59 -12.26 -1.08
N LYS A 131 -15.20 -13.40 -1.45
CA LYS A 131 -16.65 -13.64 -1.48
C LYS A 131 -17.41 -12.64 -2.36
N VAL A 132 -16.86 -12.32 -3.53
CA VAL A 132 -17.47 -11.42 -4.51
C VAL A 132 -17.42 -12.04 -5.90
N THR A 133 -18.36 -11.65 -6.76
CA THR A 133 -18.32 -11.95 -8.19
C THR A 133 -17.29 -11.03 -8.85
N VAL A 134 -16.51 -11.56 -9.80
CA VAL A 134 -15.47 -10.85 -10.56
C VAL A 134 -15.85 -10.64 -12.01
#